data_AF-A0A674JYY4-F1
#
_entry.id   AF-A0A674JYY4-F1
#
_cell.length_a   1.000
_cell.length_b   1.000
_cell.length_c   1.000
_cell.angle_alpha   90.00
_cell.angle_beta   90.00
_cell.angle_gamma   90.00
#
_symmetry.space_group_name_H-M   'P 1'
#
loop_
_entity.id
_entity.type
_entity.pdbx_description
1 polymer ?
#
loop_
_entity_poly.entity_id
_entity_poly.type
_entity_poly.pdbx_seq_one_letter_code
_entity_poly.pdbx_strand_id
1 'polypeptide(L)'
;MQEEIFGPVLPIVTVPNVDEAIAFINSRERPLAVYVFASNSKLVRRVLERTSSGGFGANDTIMQMTLISLPFGGIGTSGLPANPCSLPPSLGCALFLG
;
A
#
# COMPACT_ATOMS: atom_id res chain seq x y z
N MET A 1 8.47 -6.78 15.56
CA MET A 1 8.51 -6.93 14.09
C MET A 1 9.30 -5.76 13.54
N GLN A 2 10.63 -5.84 13.63
CA GLN A 2 11.53 -4.76 13.21
C GLN A 2 12.11 -5.01 11.82
N GLU A 3 12.08 -6.26 11.35
CA GLU A 3 12.63 -6.68 10.07
C GLU A 3 11.56 -7.39 9.24
N GLU A 4 11.74 -7.36 7.92
CA GLU A 4 10.87 -8.02 6.96
C GLU A 4 11.02 -9.54 7.04
N ILE A 5 9.89 -10.23 7.15
CA ILE A 5 9.87 -11.68 7.32
C ILE A 5 9.71 -12.32 5.94
N PHE A 6 10.82 -12.71 5.32
CA PHE A 6 10.84 -13.50 4.08
C PHE A 6 10.76 -15.01 4.35
N GLY A 7 9.85 -15.43 5.22
CA GLY A 7 9.66 -16.82 5.63
C GLY A 7 8.20 -17.14 5.93
N PRO A 8 7.85 -18.43 6.14
CA PRO A 8 6.46 -18.87 6.35
C PRO A 8 5.95 -18.56 7.77
N VAL A 9 6.13 -17.32 8.23
CA VAL A 9 5.72 -16.85 9.54
C VAL A 9 4.77 -15.66 9.36
N LEU A 10 3.55 -15.80 9.87
CA LEU A 10 2.53 -14.76 9.83
C LEU A 10 2.24 -14.26 11.25
N PRO A 11 2.93 -13.21 11.71
CA PRO A 11 2.68 -12.63 13.03
C PRO A 11 1.34 -11.89 13.04
N ILE A 12 0.58 -12.10 14.12
CA ILE A 12 -0.73 -11.49 14.32
C ILE A 12 -0.59 -10.45 15.44
N VAL A 13 -0.95 -9.20 15.14
CA VAL A 13 -0.99 -8.11 16.11
C VAL A 13 -2.43 -7.63 16.22
N THR A 14 -2.99 -7.74 17.43
CA THR A 14 -4.35 -7.25 17.71
C THR A 14 -4.30 -5.77 18.08
N VAL A 15 -5.18 -4.99 17.47
CA VAL A 15 -5.38 -3.57 17.79
C VAL A 15 -6.86 -3.36 18.12
N PRO A 16 -7.19 -2.43 19.03
CA PRO A 16 -8.56 -2.23 19.50
C PRO A 16 -9.45 -1.52 18.48
N ASN A 17 -8.88 -0.72 17.56
CA ASN A 17 -9.63 0.00 16.56
C ASN A 17 -8.81 0.25 15.27
N VAL A 18 -9.50 0.70 14.21
CA VAL A 18 -8.88 0.95 12.90
C VAL A 18 -7.91 2.12 12.92
N ASP A 19 -8.15 3.13 13.75
CA ASP A 19 -7.29 4.32 13.81
C ASP A 19 -5.92 3.98 14.43
N GLU A 20 -5.90 3.08 15.42
CA GLU A 20 -4.66 2.51 15.96
C GLU A 20 -3.96 1.59 14.96
N ALA A 21 -4.72 0.83 14.15
CA ALA A 21 -4.15 0.04 13.05
C ALA A 21 -3.41 0.95 12.03
N ILE A 22 -4.05 2.06 11.65
CA ILE A 22 -3.49 3.07 10.74
C ILE A 22 -2.24 3.72 11.36
N ALA A 23 -2.32 4.12 12.64
CA ALA A 23 -1.19 4.70 13.35
C ALA A 23 -0.01 3.73 13.43
N PHE A 24 -0.29 2.45 13.68
CA PHE A 24 0.70 1.39 13.71
C PHE A 24 1.41 1.22 12.36
N ILE A 25 0.68 1.23 11.25
CA ILE A 25 1.24 1.19 9.89
C ILE A 25 2.10 2.43 9.62
N ASN A 26 1.58 3.62 9.91
CA ASN A 26 2.26 4.90 9.63
C ASN A 26 3.49 5.16 10.52
N SER A 27 3.58 4.51 11.69
CA SER A 27 4.74 4.60 12.58
C SER A 27 5.98 3.86 12.05
N ARG A 28 5.84 3.10 10.97
CA ARG A 28 6.88 2.27 10.36
C ARG A 28 7.23 2.77 8.98
N GLU A 29 8.26 2.18 8.39
CA GLU A 29 8.58 2.43 6.99
C GLU A 29 7.41 2.05 6.07
N ARG A 30 7.30 2.78 4.95
CA ARG A 30 6.20 2.66 4.00
C ARG A 30 6.19 1.24 3.39
N PRO A 31 5.14 0.44 3.63
CA PRO A 31 5.09 -0.93 3.12
C PRO A 31 4.88 -0.95 1.61
N LEU A 32 5.33 -2.03 0.97
CA LEU A 32 5.08 -2.25 -0.46
C LEU A 32 3.59 -2.43 -0.75
N ALA A 33 2.86 -3.14 0.12
CA ALA A 33 1.44 -3.40 -0.05
C ALA A 33 0.69 -3.35 1.28
N VAL A 34 -0.53 -2.80 1.25
CA VAL A 34 -1.49 -2.86 2.36
C VAL A 34 -2.72 -3.63 1.89
N TYR A 35 -3.13 -4.62 2.67
CA TYR A 35 -4.34 -5.40 2.43
C TYR A 35 -5.36 -5.17 3.53
N VAL A 36 -6.59 -4.84 3.15
CA VAL A 36 -7.68 -4.58 4.09
C VAL A 36 -8.82 -5.55 3.82
N PHE A 37 -9.18 -6.34 4.83
CA PHE A 37 -10.34 -7.22 4.77
C PHE A 37 -11.47 -6.63 5.59
N ALA A 38 -12.48 -6.11 4.91
CA ALA A 38 -13.65 -5.51 5.54
C ALA A 38 -14.85 -5.49 4.58
N SER A 39 -16.04 -5.76 5.10
CA SER A 39 -17.30 -5.61 4.35
C SER A 39 -17.75 -4.14 4.25
N ASN A 40 -17.25 -3.27 5.14
CA ASN A 40 -17.62 -1.86 5.16
C ASN A 40 -16.69 -1.03 4.27
N SER A 41 -17.21 -0.54 3.14
CA SER A 41 -16.47 0.28 2.18
C SER A 41 -15.95 1.60 2.76
N LYS A 42 -16.64 2.18 3.76
CA LYS A 42 -16.16 3.40 4.44
C LYS A 42 -14.89 3.14 5.25
N LEU A 43 -14.75 1.94 5.81
CA LEU A 43 -13.56 1.55 6.56
C LEU A 43 -12.39 1.34 5.59
N VAL A 44 -12.61 0.58 4.51
CA VAL A 44 -11.61 0.36 3.46
C VAL A 44 -11.09 1.70 2.93
N ARG A 45 -12.00 2.62 2.60
CA ARG A 45 -11.65 3.95 2.09
C ARG A 45 -10.88 4.78 3.11
N ARG A 46 -11.25 4.71 4.39
CA ARG A 46 -10.52 5.39 5.48
C ARG A 46 -9.08 4.89 5.58
N VAL A 47 -8.86 3.58 5.46
CA VAL A 47 -7.49 3.03 5.52
C VAL A 47 -6.70 3.45 4.29
N LEU A 48 -7.30 3.38 3.09
CA LEU A 48 -6.67 3.83 1.84
C LEU A 48 -6.24 5.30 1.89
N GLU A 49 -7.11 6.19 2.37
CA GLU A 49 -6.84 7.63 2.43
C GLU A 49 -5.85 8.03 3.52
N ARG A 50 -5.66 7.19 4.55
CA ARG A 50 -4.83 7.49 5.73
C ARG A 50 -3.55 6.68 5.83
N THR A 51 -3.31 5.75 4.90
CA THR A 51 -2.07 4.97 4.82
C THR A 51 -1.39 5.24 3.49
N SER A 52 -0.08 5.03 3.43
CA SER A 52 0.68 5.17 2.19
C SER A 52 1.51 3.92 1.93
N SER A 53 1.29 3.31 0.76
CA SER A 53 1.94 2.08 0.33
C SER A 53 2.15 2.09 -1.20
N GLY A 54 3.02 1.21 -1.69
CA GLY A 54 3.23 1.03 -3.14
C GLY A 54 1.99 0.44 -3.86
N GLY A 55 1.24 -0.41 -3.16
CA GLY A 55 -0.02 -0.99 -3.63
C GLY A 55 -1.03 -1.13 -2.50
N PHE A 56 -2.31 -1.19 -2.87
CA PHE A 56 -3.41 -1.36 -1.93
C PHE A 56 -4.42 -2.36 -2.48
N GLY A 57 -4.80 -3.35 -1.67
CA GLY A 57 -5.83 -4.33 -2.00
C GLY A 57 -6.90 -4.39 -0.92
N ALA A 58 -8.16 -4.53 -1.35
CA ALA A 58 -9.28 -4.73 -0.45
C ALA A 58 -9.92 -6.09 -0.71
N ASN A 59 -10.15 -6.87 0.35
CA ASN A 59 -10.73 -8.21 0.34
C ASN A 59 -10.01 -9.24 -0.56
N ASP A 60 -8.78 -8.94 -0.96
CA ASP A 60 -7.94 -9.81 -1.77
C ASP A 60 -6.46 -9.53 -1.47
N THR A 61 -5.60 -10.49 -1.80
CA THR A 61 -4.14 -10.42 -1.63
C THR A 61 -3.46 -10.72 -2.95
N ILE A 62 -2.33 -10.05 -3.23
CA ILE A 62 -1.45 -10.34 -4.38
C ILE A 62 -2.05 -10.06 -5.77
N MET A 63 -3.38 -9.95 -5.92
CA MET A 63 -4.04 -9.73 -7.23
C MET A 63 -3.59 -8.46 -7.96
N GLN A 64 -3.09 -7.45 -7.24
CA GLN A 64 -2.47 -6.28 -7.85
C GLN A 64 -1.20 -6.58 -8.68
N MET A 65 -0.54 -7.72 -8.48
CA MET A 65 0.60 -8.17 -9.29
C MET A 65 0.17 -8.84 -10.60
N THR A 66 -1.05 -9.36 -10.69
CA THR A 66 -1.52 -10.07 -11.90
C THR A 66 -2.05 -9.11 -12.97
N LEU A 67 -2.28 -7.85 -12.61
CA LEU A 67 -2.76 -6.80 -13.50
C LEU A 67 -1.59 -6.05 -14.12
N ILE A 68 -1.25 -6.36 -15.37
CA ILE A 68 -0.17 -5.72 -16.14
C ILE A 68 -0.38 -4.20 -16.27
N SER A 69 -1.64 -3.75 -16.21
CA SER A 69 -2.01 -2.34 -16.32
C SER A 69 -1.83 -1.55 -15.01
N LEU A 70 -1.60 -2.22 -13.88
CA LEU A 70 -1.36 -1.55 -12.61
C LEU A 70 0.15 -1.35 -12.43
N PRO A 71 0.63 -0.11 -12.19
CA PRO A 71 2.03 0.12 -11.88
C PRO A 71 2.38 -0.56 -10.56
N PHE A 72 3.21 -1.59 -10.61
CA PHE A 72 3.74 -2.26 -9.43
C PHE A 72 5.11 -1.66 -9.09
N GLY A 73 5.19 -0.92 -7.99
CA GLY A 73 6.43 -0.27 -7.54
C GLY A 73 6.28 0.29 -6.13
N GLY A 74 7.35 0.23 -5.35
CA GLY A 74 7.38 0.76 -3.99
C GLY A 74 7.42 2.29 -3.95
N ILE A 75 7.22 2.85 -2.76
CA ILE A 75 7.42 4.28 -2.49
C ILE A 75 8.39 4.39 -1.31
N GLY A 76 9.56 4.96 -1.54
CA GLY A 76 10.59 5.14 -0.50
C GLY A 76 11.43 3.88 -0.30
N THR A 77 11.53 3.39 0.93
CA THR A 77 12.38 2.23 1.26
C THR A 77 11.84 0.89 0.74
N SER A 78 10.56 0.83 0.33
CA SER A 78 9.92 -0.34 -0.28
C SER A 78 10.22 -0.52 -1.78
N GLY A 79 10.96 0.39 -2.41
CA GLY A 79 11.38 0.30 -3.81
C GLY A 79 11.30 1.63 -4.56
N LEU A 80 11.81 1.63 -5.79
CA LEU A 80 11.67 2.76 -6.72
C LEU A 80 10.20 2.88 -7.20
N PRO A 81 9.69 4.12 -7.39
CA PRO A 81 8.38 4.33 -8.02
C PRO A 81 8.37 3.68 -9.41
N ALA A 82 7.28 3.00 -9.73
CA ALA A 82 7.11 2.28 -10.98
C ALA A 82 7.46 3.18 -12.18
N ASN A 83 8.25 2.62 -13.11
CA ASN A 83 8.85 3.30 -14.28
C ASN A 83 7.92 4.34 -14.95
N PRO A 84 8.43 5.53 -15.31
CA PRO A 84 7.65 6.59 -15.96
C PRO A 84 7.32 6.32 -17.45
N CYS A 85 7.78 5.20 -18.03
CA CYS A 85 7.70 4.93 -19.46
C CYS A 85 6.50 4.06 -19.86
N SER A 86 5.28 4.54 -19.63
CA SER A 86 4.09 4.01 -20.34
C SER A 86 2.99 5.06 -20.60
N LEU A 87 3.20 6.34 -20.27
CA LEU A 87 2.29 7.42 -20.62
C LEU A 87 2.83 8.27 -21.78
N PRO A 88 1.99 8.67 -22.75
CA PRO A 88 2.38 9.61 -23.78
C PRO A 88 2.85 10.94 -23.13
N PRO A 89 3.85 11.61 -23.72
CA PRO A 89 4.58 12.73 -23.10
C PRO A 89 3.77 14.02 -22.87
N SER A 90 2.45 14.00 -23.00
CA SER A 90 1.60 15.20 -22.90
C SER A 90 0.94 15.43 -21.54
N LEU A 91 1.06 14.53 -20.55
CA LEU A 91 0.39 14.67 -19.24
C LEU A 91 1.31 14.48 -18.01
N GLY A 92 2.63 14.60 -18.17
CA GLY A 92 3.61 14.24 -17.13
C GLY A 92 4.17 15.37 -16.26
N CYS A 93 3.40 16.42 -15.91
CA CYS A 93 3.95 17.52 -15.09
C CYS A 93 3.04 18.09 -13.98
N ALA A 94 1.86 17.53 -13.70
CA ALA A 94 0.88 18.21 -12.86
C ALA A 94 0.69 17.69 -11.41
N LEU A 95 1.34 16.61 -10.99
CA LEU A 95 1.01 15.97 -9.70
C LEU A 95 2.26 15.62 -8.87
N PHE A 96 3.12 16.61 -8.64
CA PHE A 96 4.09 16.59 -7.55
C PHE A 96 4.35 18.04 -7.11
N LEU A 97 3.39 18.63 -6.39
CA LEU A 97 3.62 19.74 -5.46
C LEU A 97 2.39 19.87 -4.55
N GLY A 98 2.60 19.49 -3.31
CA GLY A 98 1.67 19.42 -2.19
C GLY A 98 2.36 18.68 -1.06
#